data_AF-A0A8J6F060-F1
#
_entry.id   AF-A0A8J6F060-F1
#
_cell.length_a   1.000
_cell.length_b   1.000
_cell.length_c   1.000
_cell.angle_alpha   90.00
_cell.angle_beta   90.00
_cell.angle_gamma   90.00
#
_symmetry.space_group_name_H-M   'P 1'
#
loop_
_entity.id
_entity.type
_entity.pdbx_description
1 polymer ?
#
loop_
_entity_poly.entity_id
_entity_poly.type
_entity_poly.pdbx_seq_one_letter_code
_entity_poly.pdbx_strand_id
1 'polypeptide(L)'
;MFWEILRTLLQIIAIFFFLILGFALSFYVILTPQIAFKNPALSLMQTFTMMLGDVNYHDSFLEPLLHDELEYPILTFLHLITFTLLIPILLMNLLIGLAVGDIAEVQRNAALKRIAMQVTLHTNLEKKLPYCFLKRVNQITTIVYPNRPRVWGVAMESSMFRFFLACDDFKVELPDNEATMEVELWKQKNRLKELSTAMQKQHELIKLIIQKMEIVSEADDEDEQDFCQPMKQKMERKESKWDCVVKAVKSKS
;
A
#
# COMPACT_ATOMS: atom_id res chain seq x y z
N MET A 1 -8.40 8.37 11.41
CA MET A 1 -6.97 8.05 11.46
C MET A 1 -6.65 7.24 12.70
N PHE A 2 -6.47 7.85 13.89
CA PHE A 2 -6.11 7.08 15.10
C PHE A 2 -7.11 5.96 15.44
N TRP A 3 -8.42 6.23 15.40
CA TRP A 3 -9.42 5.19 15.69
C TRP A 3 -9.44 4.02 14.70
N GLU A 4 -9.10 4.29 13.43
CA GLU A 4 -9.05 3.27 12.39
C GLU A 4 -7.85 2.34 12.63
N ILE A 5 -6.68 2.93 12.89
CA ILE A 5 -5.44 2.21 13.21
C ILE A 5 -5.56 1.47 14.56
N LEU A 6 -6.20 2.09 15.56
CA LEU A 6 -6.46 1.46 16.84
C LEU A 6 -7.35 0.22 16.68
N ARG A 7 -8.35 0.29 15.79
CA ARG A 7 -9.24 -0.83 15.50
C ARG A 7 -8.49 -1.99 14.83
N THR A 8 -7.63 -1.71 13.84
CA THR A 8 -6.82 -2.74 13.19
C THR A 8 -5.87 -3.39 14.19
N LEU A 9 -5.16 -2.58 14.97
CA LEU A 9 -4.24 -3.02 16.01
C LEU A 9 -4.96 -3.88 17.08
N LEU A 10 -6.14 -3.47 17.55
CA LEU A 10 -6.89 -4.24 18.56
C LEU A 10 -7.35 -5.60 18.02
N GLN A 11 -7.76 -5.66 16.76
CA GLN A 11 -8.14 -6.92 16.11
C GLN A 11 -6.94 -7.89 16.02
N ILE A 12 -5.76 -7.36 15.72
CA ILE A 12 -4.52 -8.13 15.64
C ILE A 12 -4.09 -8.61 17.03
N ILE A 13 -4.11 -7.74 18.05
CA ILE A 13 -3.81 -8.11 19.44
C ILE A 13 -4.75 -9.21 19.93
N ALA A 14 -6.04 -9.19 19.57
CA ALA A 14 -6.98 -10.23 19.96
C ALA A 14 -6.60 -11.62 19.41
N ILE A 15 -6.02 -11.69 18.21
CA ILE A 15 -5.51 -12.95 17.63
C ILE A 15 -4.28 -13.42 18.41
N PHE A 16 -3.35 -12.50 18.71
CA PHE A 16 -2.12 -12.80 19.44
C PHE A 16 -2.32 -13.04 20.94
N PHE A 17 -3.47 -12.65 21.49
CA PHE A 17 -3.81 -12.90 22.88
C PHE A 17 -3.75 -14.40 23.23
N PHE A 18 -4.24 -15.27 22.35
CA PHE A 18 -4.16 -16.72 22.57
C PHE A 18 -2.73 -17.25 22.55
N LEU A 19 -1.88 -16.67 21.71
CA LEU A 19 -0.45 -17.02 21.65
C LEU A 19 0.26 -16.61 22.94
N ILE A 20 0.03 -15.37 23.41
CA ILE A 20 0.58 -14.86 24.67
C ILE A 20 0.09 -15.68 25.85
N LEU A 21 -1.20 -16.04 25.87
CA LEU A 21 -1.79 -16.89 26.90
C LEU A 21 -1.13 -18.27 26.95
N GLY A 22 -0.81 -18.87 25.78
CA GLY A 22 -0.11 -20.14 25.70
C GLY A 22 1.29 -20.08 26.31
N PHE A 23 2.07 -19.05 25.98
CA PHE A 23 3.39 -18.84 26.58
C PHE A 23 3.32 -18.51 28.07
N ALA A 24 2.33 -17.71 28.50
CA ALA A 24 2.11 -17.40 29.91
C ALA A 24 1.78 -18.63 30.76
N LEU A 25 0.94 -19.53 30.26
CA LEU A 25 0.64 -20.79 30.95
C LEU A 25 1.84 -21.74 30.94
N SER A 26 2.65 -21.73 29.88
CA SER A 26 3.89 -22.51 29.81
C SER A 26 4.91 -22.03 30.84
N PHE A 27 5.14 -20.71 30.95
CA PHE A 27 6.00 -20.12 31.99
C PHE A 27 5.45 -20.35 33.40
N TYR A 28 4.14 -20.32 33.58
CA TYR A 28 3.50 -20.65 34.85
C TYR A 28 3.90 -22.05 35.35
N VAL A 29 3.92 -23.04 34.46
CA VAL A 29 4.30 -24.42 34.82
C VAL A 29 5.82 -24.54 35.02
N ILE A 30 6.62 -24.00 34.11
CA ILE A 30 8.08 -24.16 34.10
C ILE A 30 8.76 -23.38 35.24
N LEU A 31 8.23 -22.21 35.60
CA LEU A 31 8.82 -21.28 36.58
C LEU A 31 8.01 -21.16 37.87
N THR A 32 7.26 -22.21 38.23
CA THR A 32 6.44 -22.30 39.45
C THR A 32 7.09 -21.77 40.74
N PRO A 33 8.39 -22.03 41.05
CA PRO A 33 8.98 -21.56 42.30
C PRO A 33 9.12 -20.03 42.41
N GLN A 34 9.03 -19.29 41.30
CA GLN A 34 9.22 -17.85 41.30
C GLN A 34 7.95 -17.07 41.65
N ILE A 35 8.12 -15.97 42.40
CA ILE A 35 7.02 -15.12 42.86
C ILE A 35 6.22 -14.54 41.68
N ALA A 36 6.91 -14.15 40.60
CA ALA A 36 6.30 -13.58 39.40
C ALA A 36 5.37 -14.55 38.66
N PHE A 37 5.60 -15.87 38.81
CA PHE A 37 4.88 -16.92 38.10
C PHE A 37 3.99 -17.77 39.02
N LYS A 38 3.84 -17.38 40.30
CA LYS A 38 3.06 -18.16 41.28
C LYS A 38 1.56 -18.26 40.96
N ASN A 39 1.00 -17.25 40.32
CA ASN A 39 -0.42 -17.20 39.91
C ASN A 39 -0.51 -17.09 38.39
N PRO A 40 -1.49 -17.73 37.73
CA PRO A 40 -1.64 -17.64 36.27
C PRO A 40 -1.90 -16.20 35.80
N ALA A 41 -2.59 -15.39 36.60
CA ALA A 41 -2.81 -13.97 36.31
C ALA A 41 -1.52 -13.13 36.42
N LEU A 42 -0.65 -13.44 37.39
CA LEU A 42 0.66 -12.78 37.53
C LEU A 42 1.60 -13.21 36.40
N SER A 43 1.59 -14.49 36.04
CA SER A 43 2.33 -15.01 34.88
C SER A 43 1.92 -14.33 33.58
N LEU A 44 0.60 -14.13 33.37
CA LEU A 44 0.09 -13.41 32.20
C LEU A 44 0.56 -11.96 32.17
N MET A 45 0.51 -11.25 33.30
CA MET A 45 1.01 -9.88 33.38
C MET A 45 2.51 -9.82 33.12
N GLN A 46 3.28 -10.75 33.69
CA GLN A 46 4.72 -10.83 33.48
C GLN A 46 5.06 -11.15 32.02
N THR A 47 4.33 -12.06 31.38
CA THR A 47 4.54 -12.37 29.95
C THR A 47 4.16 -11.17 29.07
N PHE A 48 3.19 -10.36 29.49
CA PHE A 48 2.83 -9.12 28.80
C PHE A 48 3.90 -8.03 28.93
N THR A 49 4.55 -7.89 30.09
CA THR A 49 5.71 -6.99 30.23
C THR A 49 6.90 -7.51 29.44
N MET A 50 7.15 -8.83 29.46
CA MET A 50 8.18 -9.49 28.65
C MET A 50 7.94 -9.32 27.14
N MET A 51 6.69 -9.23 26.69
CA MET A 51 6.36 -8.94 25.28
C MET A 51 6.94 -7.59 24.82
N LEU A 52 7.02 -6.59 25.69
CA LEU A 52 7.61 -5.28 25.38
C LEU A 52 9.14 -5.33 25.18
N GLY A 53 9.76 -6.49 25.42
CA GLY A 53 11.19 -6.72 25.32
C GLY A 53 11.92 -6.71 26.67
N ASP A 54 11.20 -6.47 27.77
CA ASP A 54 11.77 -6.52 29.12
C ASP A 54 11.66 -7.93 29.73
N VAL A 55 12.61 -8.79 29.38
CA VAL A 55 12.62 -10.20 29.80
C VAL A 55 13.17 -10.39 31.22
N ASN A 56 13.83 -9.38 31.81
CA ASN A 56 14.50 -9.48 33.12
C ASN A 56 15.33 -10.78 33.27
N TYR A 57 16.18 -11.06 32.28
CA TYR A 57 16.95 -12.30 32.15
C TYR A 57 17.77 -12.64 33.41
N HIS A 58 18.41 -11.63 34.01
CA HIS A 58 19.29 -11.82 35.15
C HIS A 58 18.53 -12.36 36.37
N ASP A 59 17.51 -11.63 36.80
CA ASP A 59 16.77 -11.93 38.04
C ASP A 59 15.83 -13.13 37.85
N SER A 60 15.20 -13.26 36.68
CA SER A 60 14.18 -14.29 36.44
C SER A 60 14.75 -15.62 35.92
N PHE A 61 15.98 -15.66 35.38
CA PHE A 61 16.50 -16.88 34.77
C PHE A 61 17.94 -17.22 35.18
N LEU A 62 18.82 -16.23 35.35
CA LEU A 62 20.21 -16.48 35.70
C LEU A 62 20.40 -16.78 37.19
N GLU A 63 19.80 -15.97 38.06
CA GLU A 63 19.92 -16.16 39.52
C GLU A 63 19.32 -17.50 40.00
N PRO A 64 18.14 -17.93 39.53
CA PRO A 64 17.59 -19.26 39.85
C PRO A 64 18.40 -20.43 39.26
N LEU A 65 19.13 -20.21 38.15
CA LEU A 65 20.06 -21.21 37.61
C LEU A 65 21.29 -21.38 38.52
N LEU A 66 21.82 -20.28 39.05
CA LEU A 66 23.00 -20.29 39.93
C LEU A 66 22.71 -20.90 41.31
N HIS A 67 21.48 -20.71 41.80
CA HIS A 67 21.01 -21.27 43.08
C HIS A 67 20.37 -22.66 42.95
N ASP A 68 20.37 -23.26 41.75
CA ASP A 68 19.81 -24.58 41.44
C ASP A 68 18.31 -24.73 41.80
N GLU A 69 17.56 -23.62 41.67
CA GLU A 69 16.12 -23.55 41.95
C GLU A 69 15.25 -23.87 40.72
N LEU A 70 15.87 -24.10 39.55
CA LEU A 70 15.18 -24.46 38.30
C LEU A 70 15.09 -25.98 38.14
N GLU A 71 13.87 -26.53 38.17
CA GLU A 71 13.62 -27.97 37.98
C GLU A 71 14.04 -28.48 36.59
N TYR A 72 13.94 -27.63 35.56
CA TYR A 72 14.19 -28.00 34.16
C TYR A 72 15.02 -26.95 33.39
N PRO A 73 16.33 -26.77 33.69
CA PRO A 73 17.12 -25.66 33.16
C PRO A 73 17.18 -25.65 31.62
N ILE A 74 17.41 -26.80 30.97
CA ILE A 74 17.53 -26.90 29.51
C ILE A 74 16.20 -26.54 28.82
N LEU A 75 15.07 -27.03 29.33
CA LEU A 75 13.75 -26.73 28.77
C LEU A 75 13.39 -25.26 28.96
N THR A 76 13.70 -24.67 30.11
CA THR A 76 13.48 -23.26 30.39
C THR A 76 14.22 -22.36 29.39
N PHE A 77 15.52 -22.60 29.16
CA PHE A 77 16.29 -21.79 28.21
C PHE A 77 15.85 -22.00 26.75
N LEU A 78 15.52 -23.24 26.35
CA LEU A 78 14.96 -23.49 25.02
C LEU A 78 13.65 -22.73 24.84
N HIS A 79 12.74 -22.83 25.82
CA HIS A 79 11.47 -22.14 25.81
C HIS A 79 11.65 -20.61 25.77
N LEU A 80 12.58 -20.07 26.56
CA LEU A 80 12.93 -18.65 26.58
C LEU A 80 13.45 -18.14 25.22
N ILE A 81 14.32 -18.91 24.56
CA ILE A 81 14.83 -18.57 23.22
C ILE A 81 13.67 -18.55 22.21
N THR A 82 12.81 -19.58 22.23
CA THR A 82 11.65 -19.62 21.34
C THR A 82 10.68 -18.47 21.59
N PHE A 83 10.41 -18.14 22.86
CA PHE A 83 9.57 -17.02 23.25
C PHE A 83 10.15 -15.68 22.75
N THR A 84 11.44 -15.44 22.97
CA THR A 84 12.13 -14.20 22.57
C THR A 84 12.09 -13.98 21.07
N LEU A 85 12.25 -15.05 20.28
CA LEU A 85 12.18 -14.99 18.82
C LEU A 85 10.73 -14.73 18.35
N LEU A 86 9.75 -15.49 18.86
CA LEU A 86 8.36 -15.38 18.37
C LEU A 86 7.64 -14.11 18.84
N ILE A 87 7.80 -13.72 20.10
CA ILE A 87 7.03 -12.63 20.70
C ILE A 87 7.79 -11.30 20.55
N PRO A 88 8.82 -10.94 21.34
CA PRO A 88 9.48 -9.64 21.21
C PRO A 88 9.98 -9.29 19.80
N ILE A 89 10.51 -10.25 19.03
CA ILE A 89 11.11 -9.95 17.72
C ILE A 89 10.05 -10.04 16.60
N LEU A 90 9.48 -11.21 16.36
CA LEU A 90 8.56 -11.39 15.23
C LEU A 90 7.24 -10.62 15.42
N LEU A 91 6.62 -10.71 16.60
CA LEU A 91 5.34 -10.04 16.85
C LEU A 91 5.48 -8.51 16.77
N MET A 92 6.51 -7.93 17.40
CA MET A 92 6.70 -6.48 17.35
C MET A 92 6.99 -6.00 15.92
N ASN A 93 7.84 -6.69 15.18
CA ASN A 93 8.14 -6.33 13.80
C ASN A 93 6.89 -6.42 12.89
N LEU A 94 6.02 -7.40 13.13
CA LEU A 94 4.75 -7.52 12.42
C LEU A 94 3.79 -6.38 12.78
N LEU A 95 3.61 -6.08 14.07
CA LEU A 95 2.74 -5.00 14.54
C LEU A 95 3.20 -3.63 14.00
N ILE A 96 4.51 -3.38 14.02
CA ILE A 96 5.11 -2.16 13.46
C ILE A 96 4.93 -2.14 11.94
N GLY A 97 5.20 -3.26 11.25
CA GLY A 97 5.05 -3.35 9.80
C GLY A 97 3.62 -3.07 9.31
N LEU A 98 2.63 -3.60 10.03
CA LEU A 98 1.21 -3.33 9.74
C LEU A 98 0.84 -1.87 10.05
N ALA A 99 1.29 -1.34 11.19
CA ALA A 99 1.04 0.06 11.53
C ALA A 99 1.64 1.02 10.50
N VAL A 100 2.86 0.76 10.02
CA VAL A 100 3.52 1.57 8.98
C VAL A 100 2.79 1.45 7.64
N GLY A 101 2.33 0.24 7.27
CA GLY A 101 1.50 0.04 6.08
C GLY A 101 0.19 0.83 6.13
N ASP A 102 -0.55 0.71 7.24
CA ASP A 102 -1.81 1.42 7.48
C ASP A 102 -1.60 2.95 7.46
N ILE A 103 -0.51 3.44 8.08
CA ILE A 103 -0.17 4.87 8.07
C ILE A 103 0.14 5.35 6.65
N ALA A 104 0.90 4.59 5.86
CA ALA A 104 1.25 4.98 4.50
C ALA A 104 0.02 5.06 3.58
N GLU A 105 -0.90 4.11 3.68
CA GLU A 105 -2.17 4.12 2.93
C GLU A 105 -3.05 5.32 3.32
N VAL A 106 -3.17 5.57 4.62
CA VAL A 106 -3.94 6.69 5.15
C VAL A 106 -3.30 8.03 4.77
N GLN A 107 -1.97 8.12 4.74
CA GLN A 107 -1.23 9.32 4.33
C GLN A 107 -1.46 9.64 2.86
N ARG A 108 -1.45 8.64 1.96
CA ARG A 108 -1.74 8.82 0.53
C ARG A 108 -3.11 9.45 0.30
N ASN A 109 -4.09 9.10 1.13
CA ASN A 109 -5.46 9.58 1.03
C ASN A 109 -5.78 10.74 1.98
N ALA A 110 -4.82 11.23 2.77
CA ALA A 110 -5.04 12.18 3.84
C ALA A 110 -5.60 13.52 3.35
N ALA A 111 -5.06 14.02 2.23
CA ALA A 111 -5.48 15.28 1.64
C ALA A 111 -6.95 15.26 1.21
N LEU A 112 -7.34 14.21 0.47
CA LEU A 112 -8.73 14.01 0.04
C LEU A 112 -9.65 13.80 1.25
N LYS A 113 -9.23 12.98 2.22
CA LYS A 113 -10.00 12.73 3.46
C LYS A 113 -10.22 14.02 4.26
N ARG A 114 -9.23 14.92 4.33
CA ARG A 114 -9.33 16.23 4.98
C ARG A 114 -10.39 17.11 4.30
N ILE A 115 -10.34 17.23 2.97
CA ILE A 115 -11.31 18.03 2.21
C ILE A 115 -12.71 17.41 2.32
N ALA A 116 -12.83 16.09 2.17
CA ALA A 116 -14.10 15.38 2.29
C ALA A 116 -14.73 15.58 3.68
N MET A 117 -13.93 15.58 4.75
CA MET A 117 -14.39 15.86 6.10
C MET A 117 -14.89 17.30 6.25
N GLN A 118 -14.19 18.29 5.70
CA GLN A 118 -14.63 19.68 5.69
C GLN A 118 -15.95 19.85 4.92
N VAL A 119 -16.05 19.30 3.72
CA VAL A 119 -17.28 19.32 2.91
C VAL A 119 -18.43 18.68 3.67
N THR A 120 -18.20 17.50 4.25
CA THR A 120 -19.22 16.78 5.04
C THR A 120 -19.68 17.62 6.25
N LEU A 121 -18.76 18.28 6.94
CA LEU A 121 -19.08 19.17 8.05
C LEU A 121 -19.91 20.37 7.58
N HIS A 122 -19.50 21.04 6.50
CA HIS A 122 -20.23 22.18 5.94
C HIS A 122 -21.63 21.78 5.48
N THR A 123 -21.77 20.67 4.76
CA THR A 123 -23.07 20.15 4.30
C THR A 123 -23.98 19.76 5.47
N ASN A 124 -23.43 19.14 6.52
CA ASN A 124 -24.23 18.79 7.71
C ASN A 124 -24.67 20.02 8.50
N LEU A 125 -23.83 21.07 8.57
CA LEU A 125 -24.21 22.34 9.17
C LEU A 125 -25.28 23.06 8.36
N GLU A 126 -25.11 23.14 7.04
CA GLU A 126 -26.09 23.74 6.14
C GLU A 126 -27.46 23.07 6.27
N LYS A 127 -27.52 21.73 6.34
CA LYS A 127 -28.79 21.00 6.54
C LYS A 127 -29.50 21.30 7.85
N LYS A 128 -28.76 21.69 8.90
CA LYS A 128 -29.31 21.95 10.24
C LYS A 128 -29.60 23.44 10.49
N LEU A 129 -29.07 24.34 9.69
CA LEU A 129 -29.25 25.78 9.86
C LEU A 129 -30.56 26.28 9.24
N PRO A 130 -31.25 27.26 9.87
CA PRO A 130 -32.47 27.83 9.31
C PRO A 130 -32.21 28.61 8.02
N TYR A 131 -33.11 28.49 7.05
CA TYR A 131 -32.98 29.08 5.71
C TYR A 131 -32.71 30.60 5.73
N CYS A 132 -33.31 31.33 6.67
CA CYS A 132 -33.09 32.77 6.82
C CYS A 132 -31.62 33.13 7.12
N PHE A 133 -30.92 32.29 7.88
CA PHE A 133 -29.50 32.50 8.21
C PHE A 133 -28.61 32.19 7.01
N LEU A 134 -28.85 31.06 6.34
CA LEU A 134 -28.15 30.66 5.12
C LEU A 134 -28.27 31.72 4.02
N LYS A 135 -29.49 32.20 3.74
CA LYS A 135 -29.72 33.24 2.73
C LYS A 135 -29.00 34.55 3.04
N ARG A 136 -28.84 34.89 4.32
CA ARG A 136 -28.17 36.13 4.75
C ARG A 136 -26.65 36.04 4.66
N VAL A 137 -26.07 34.86 4.86
CA VAL A 137 -24.61 34.65 4.90
C VAL A 137 -24.06 34.17 3.55
N ASN A 138 -24.88 33.56 2.69
CA ASN A 138 -24.45 33.04 1.41
C ASN A 138 -23.90 34.15 0.48
N GLN A 139 -22.69 33.96 -0.04
CA GLN A 139 -22.02 34.85 -0.98
C GLN A 139 -21.47 34.01 -2.14
N ILE A 140 -21.92 34.31 -3.36
CA ILE A 140 -21.56 33.54 -4.56
C ILE A 140 -20.17 33.93 -5.09
N THR A 141 -19.75 35.17 -4.86
CA THR A 141 -18.47 35.70 -5.34
C THR A 141 -17.64 36.26 -4.19
N THR A 142 -16.35 35.94 -4.17
CA THR A 142 -15.39 36.47 -3.19
C THR A 142 -14.22 37.10 -3.93
N ILE A 143 -13.87 38.35 -3.60
CA ILE A 143 -12.73 39.06 -4.18
C ILE A 143 -11.55 38.93 -3.21
N VAL A 144 -10.48 38.28 -3.65
CA VAL A 144 -9.25 38.08 -2.86
C VAL A 144 -8.16 39.01 -3.41
N TYR A 145 -7.52 39.78 -2.53
CA TYR A 145 -6.38 40.63 -2.87
C TYR A 145 -5.09 39.98 -2.33
N PRO A 146 -4.25 39.34 -3.18
CA PRO A 146 -3.13 38.52 -2.71
C PRO A 146 -2.12 39.27 -1.84
N ASN A 147 -1.89 40.55 -2.14
CA ASN A 147 -0.89 41.38 -1.46
C ASN A 147 -1.48 42.23 -0.33
N ARG A 148 -2.76 42.08 0.01
CA ARG A 148 -3.37 42.77 1.16
C ARG A 148 -3.79 41.77 2.22
N PRO A 149 -3.16 41.77 3.42
CA PRO A 149 -3.62 40.92 4.50
C PRO A 149 -5.04 41.32 4.91
N ARG A 150 -5.87 40.32 5.26
CA ARG A 150 -7.26 40.51 5.70
C ARG A 150 -7.27 41.10 7.11
N VAL A 151 -7.00 42.40 7.20
CA VAL A 151 -6.97 43.15 8.47
C VAL A 151 -8.26 43.94 8.61
N TRP A 152 -9.24 43.34 9.26
CA TRP A 152 -10.21 44.11 10.02
C TRP A 152 -10.62 43.33 11.28
N GLY A 153 -10.13 43.77 12.43
CA GLY A 153 -10.86 43.63 13.71
C GLY A 153 -10.37 42.63 14.78
N VAL A 154 -9.54 41.63 14.48
CA VAL A 154 -9.19 40.58 15.47
C VAL A 154 -7.68 40.26 15.50
N ALA A 155 -6.83 41.26 15.30
CA ALA A 155 -5.42 41.06 14.92
C ALA A 155 -4.51 40.42 16.00
N MET A 156 -4.88 40.41 17.29
CA MET A 156 -4.03 39.74 18.31
C MET A 156 -4.46 38.30 18.61
N GLU A 157 -5.73 38.03 18.95
CA GLU A 157 -6.18 36.67 19.27
C GLU A 157 -6.39 35.79 18.03
N SER A 158 -6.85 36.36 16.91
CA SER A 158 -7.08 35.55 15.70
C SER A 158 -5.81 35.21 14.95
N SER A 159 -4.68 35.86 15.20
CA SER A 159 -3.41 35.48 14.55
C SER A 159 -2.90 34.16 15.12
N MET A 160 -2.89 34.01 16.45
CA MET A 160 -2.64 32.72 17.10
C MET A 160 -3.71 31.69 16.75
N PHE A 161 -5.00 32.05 16.84
CA PHE A 161 -6.08 31.10 16.54
C PHE A 161 -6.07 30.64 15.07
N ARG A 162 -5.76 31.54 14.13
CA ARG A 162 -5.54 31.18 12.72
C ARG A 162 -4.25 30.39 12.54
N PHE A 163 -3.17 30.71 13.23
CA PHE A 163 -1.94 29.92 13.13
C PHE A 163 -2.12 28.49 13.69
N PHE A 164 -2.91 28.33 14.75
CA PHE A 164 -3.23 27.03 15.35
C PHE A 164 -4.31 26.25 14.59
N LEU A 165 -5.30 26.91 13.96
CA LEU A 165 -6.42 26.24 13.26
C LEU A 165 -6.34 26.25 11.74
N ALA A 166 -5.79 27.32 11.15
CA ALA A 166 -5.42 27.34 9.75
C ALA A 166 -4.07 26.62 9.66
N CYS A 167 -4.18 25.29 9.60
CA CYS A 167 -3.15 24.47 9.00
C CYS A 167 -2.81 25.11 7.65
N ASP A 168 -1.59 25.64 7.54
CA ASP A 168 -1.02 26.14 6.29
C ASP A 168 -1.40 25.20 5.15
N ASP A 169 -1.57 25.76 3.94
CA ASP A 169 -1.78 25.01 2.71
C ASP A 169 -0.72 23.91 2.62
N PHE A 170 -1.05 22.72 3.13
CA PHE A 170 -0.28 21.52 2.92
C PHE A 170 -0.36 21.33 1.41
N LYS A 171 0.70 21.74 0.71
CA LYS A 171 0.88 21.43 -0.70
C LYS A 171 0.76 19.92 -0.77
N VAL A 172 -0.37 19.50 -1.28
CA VAL A 172 -0.68 18.11 -1.51
C VAL A 172 0.25 17.70 -2.64
N GLU A 173 1.43 17.22 -2.28
CA GLU A 173 2.16 16.28 -3.11
C GLU A 173 1.32 14.99 -3.09
N LEU A 174 0.21 15.01 -3.83
CA LEU A 174 -0.38 13.79 -4.34
C LEU A 174 0.76 13.06 -5.04
N PRO A 175 0.87 11.73 -4.93
CA PRO A 175 1.70 10.94 -5.83
C PRO A 175 1.07 11.03 -7.23
N ASP A 176 1.20 12.21 -7.83
CA ASP A 176 0.63 12.60 -9.12
C ASP A 176 1.14 11.64 -10.19
N ASN A 177 2.39 11.17 -10.05
CA ASN A 177 3.02 10.25 -10.98
C ASN A 177 2.22 8.97 -11.24
N GLU A 178 1.64 8.31 -10.23
CA GLU A 178 1.00 7.00 -10.47
C GLU A 178 -0.37 7.17 -11.17
N ALA A 179 -1.19 8.12 -10.71
CA ALA A 179 -2.47 8.42 -11.33
C ALA A 179 -2.32 9.08 -12.71
N THR A 180 -1.32 9.96 -12.89
CA THR A 180 -1.01 10.54 -14.21
C THR A 180 -0.51 9.48 -15.18
N MET A 181 0.34 8.55 -14.75
CA MET A 181 0.79 7.43 -15.57
C MET A 181 -0.38 6.52 -15.99
N GLU A 182 -1.33 6.21 -15.10
CA GLU A 182 -2.52 5.42 -15.48
C GLU A 182 -3.37 6.13 -16.53
N VAL A 183 -3.58 7.45 -16.40
CA VAL A 183 -4.32 8.25 -17.38
C VAL A 183 -3.56 8.32 -18.71
N GLU A 184 -2.24 8.48 -18.68
CA GLU A 184 -1.40 8.47 -19.89
C GLU A 184 -1.43 7.12 -20.59
N LEU A 185 -1.34 6.02 -19.85
CA LEU A 185 -1.47 4.66 -20.40
C LEU A 185 -2.85 4.43 -21.00
N TRP A 186 -3.91 4.88 -20.34
CA TRP A 186 -5.27 4.78 -20.87
C TRP A 186 -5.43 5.58 -22.17
N LYS A 187 -4.85 6.79 -22.22
CA LYS A 187 -4.83 7.62 -23.43
C LYS A 187 -4.04 6.97 -24.57
N GLN A 188 -2.88 6.37 -24.28
CA GLN A 188 -2.10 5.61 -25.25
C GLN A 188 -2.86 4.38 -25.76
N LYS A 189 -3.53 3.64 -24.87
CA LYS A 189 -4.38 2.49 -25.21
C LYS A 189 -5.50 2.88 -26.18
N ASN A 190 -6.16 4.01 -25.95
CA ASN A 190 -7.21 4.49 -26.85
C ASN A 190 -6.65 4.91 -28.22
N ARG A 191 -5.52 5.60 -28.26
CA ARG A 191 -4.82 5.93 -29.52
C ARG A 191 -4.42 4.68 -30.30
N LEU A 192 -3.94 3.64 -29.63
CA LEU A 192 -3.57 2.37 -30.27
C LEU A 192 -4.79 1.65 -30.83
N LYS A 193 -5.94 1.70 -30.13
CA LYS A 193 -7.21 1.17 -30.66
C LYS A 193 -7.64 1.92 -31.91
N GLU A 194 -7.58 3.25 -31.91
CA GLU A 194 -7.90 4.06 -33.10
C GLU A 194 -6.99 3.70 -34.28
N LEU A 195 -5.68 3.62 -34.06
CA LEU A 195 -4.71 3.22 -35.08
C LEU A 195 -5.00 1.81 -35.63
N SER A 196 -5.30 0.86 -34.74
CA SER A 196 -5.66 -0.51 -35.13
C SER A 196 -6.91 -0.54 -36.01
N THR A 197 -7.95 0.23 -35.66
CA THR A 197 -9.16 0.33 -36.49
C THR A 197 -8.90 1.01 -37.84
N ALA A 198 -8.01 2.01 -37.89
CA ALA A 198 -7.61 2.67 -39.12
C ALA A 198 -6.82 1.72 -40.05
N MET A 199 -5.88 0.93 -39.49
CA MET A 199 -5.16 -0.09 -40.25
C MET A 199 -6.09 -1.16 -40.82
N GLN A 200 -7.09 -1.61 -40.06
CA GLN A 200 -8.05 -2.61 -40.56
C GLN A 200 -8.86 -2.07 -41.75
N LYS A 201 -9.31 -0.81 -41.68
CA LYS A 201 -9.99 -0.14 -42.80
C LYS A 201 -9.08 0.02 -44.01
N GLN A 202 -7.81 0.39 -43.81
CA GLN A 202 -6.83 0.46 -44.90
C GLN A 202 -6.61 -0.92 -45.54
N HIS A 203 -6.52 -1.98 -44.74
CA HIS A 203 -6.37 -3.35 -45.25
C HIS A 203 -7.58 -3.81 -46.07
N GLU A 204 -8.80 -3.49 -45.63
CA GLU A 204 -10.03 -3.75 -46.41
C GLU A 204 -10.07 -2.95 -47.71
N LEU A 205 -9.70 -1.67 -47.66
CA LEU A 205 -9.65 -0.83 -48.86
C LEU A 205 -8.61 -1.34 -49.87
N ILE A 206 -7.45 -1.81 -49.42
CA ILE A 206 -6.45 -2.44 -50.27
C ILE A 206 -7.00 -3.72 -50.92
N LYS A 207 -7.72 -4.57 -50.18
CA LYS A 207 -8.39 -5.75 -50.75
C LYS A 207 -9.39 -5.35 -51.84
N LEU A 208 -10.19 -4.31 -51.60
CA LEU A 208 -11.15 -3.81 -52.59
C LEU A 208 -10.45 -3.24 -53.84
N ILE A 209 -9.31 -2.55 -53.68
CA ILE A 209 -8.51 -2.07 -54.81
C ILE A 209 -7.99 -3.25 -55.64
N ILE A 210 -7.46 -4.31 -55.02
CA ILE A 210 -6.99 -5.50 -55.74
C ILE A 210 -8.13 -6.19 -56.49
N GLN A 211 -9.33 -6.24 -55.89
CA GLN A 211 -10.50 -6.85 -56.50
C GLN A 211 -11.11 -6.02 -57.64
N LYS A 212 -10.95 -4.69 -57.60
CA LYS A 212 -11.46 -3.75 -58.61
C LYS A 212 -10.42 -3.32 -59.63
N MET A 213 -9.13 -3.47 -59.34
CA MET A 213 -8.13 -3.62 -60.39
C MET A 213 -8.58 -4.84 -61.17
N GLU A 214 -9.13 -4.61 -62.36
CA GLU A 214 -9.10 -5.63 -63.40
C GLU A 214 -7.62 -5.88 -63.68
N ILE A 215 -7.01 -6.74 -62.86
CA ILE A 215 -5.85 -7.49 -63.29
C ILE A 215 -6.43 -8.32 -64.43
N VAL A 216 -6.30 -7.79 -65.64
CA VAL A 216 -6.28 -8.63 -66.84
C VAL A 216 -5.28 -9.71 -66.47
N SER A 217 -5.76 -10.94 -66.31
CA SER A 217 -4.90 -12.10 -66.30
C SER A 217 -4.24 -12.13 -67.68
N GLU A 218 -3.15 -11.40 -67.83
CA GLU A 218 -2.18 -11.55 -68.90
C GLU A 218 -1.03 -12.41 -68.37
N ALA A 219 -1.36 -13.37 -67.51
CA ALA A 219 -0.44 -14.31 -66.87
C ALA A 219 -1.05 -15.71 -66.69
N ASP A 220 -2.12 -16.05 -67.43
CA ASP A 220 -2.57 -17.44 -67.59
C ASP A 220 -2.11 -18.08 -68.92
N ASP A 221 -1.38 -17.34 -69.76
CA ASP A 221 -0.71 -17.91 -70.93
C ASP A 221 0.81 -17.87 -70.72
N GLU A 222 1.36 -19.05 -70.38
CA GLU A 222 2.79 -19.40 -70.33
C GLU A 222 3.62 -18.84 -69.15
N ASP A 223 3.58 -19.55 -68.01
CA ASP A 223 4.79 -20.17 -67.42
C ASP A 223 4.44 -20.93 -66.11
N GLU A 224 4.20 -22.24 -66.23
CA GLU A 224 4.44 -23.18 -65.11
C GLU A 224 5.96 -23.28 -64.86
N GLN A 225 6.57 -22.25 -64.26
CA GLN A 225 7.89 -22.38 -63.65
C GLN A 225 7.92 -21.80 -62.24
N ASP A 226 7.98 -22.73 -61.28
CA ASP A 226 8.24 -22.53 -59.86
C ASP A 226 9.26 -21.43 -59.56
N PHE A 227 8.80 -20.26 -59.11
CA PHE A 227 9.70 -19.20 -58.57
C PHE A 227 9.44 -18.82 -57.12
N CYS A 228 8.60 -19.58 -56.39
CA CYS A 228 8.25 -19.27 -55.00
C CYS A 228 9.11 -19.98 -53.93
N GLN A 229 10.34 -20.42 -54.26
CA GLN A 229 11.26 -21.03 -53.29
C GLN A 229 12.43 -20.16 -52.79
N PRO A 230 13.05 -19.22 -53.55
CA PRO A 230 14.30 -18.62 -53.07
C PRO A 230 14.13 -17.48 -52.06
N MET A 231 12.93 -16.90 -51.92
CA MET A 231 12.73 -15.74 -51.03
C MET A 231 12.36 -16.14 -49.59
N LYS A 232 11.63 -17.25 -49.39
CA LYS A 232 11.36 -17.80 -48.04
C LYS A 232 12.65 -18.30 -47.37
N GLN A 233 13.54 -18.97 -48.10
CA GLN A 233 14.84 -19.38 -47.57
C GLN A 233 15.75 -18.20 -47.17
N LYS A 234 15.66 -17.06 -47.86
CA LYS A 234 16.50 -15.88 -47.54
C LYS A 234 16.01 -15.11 -46.31
N MET A 235 14.75 -15.30 -45.91
CA MET A 235 14.17 -14.70 -44.71
C MET A 235 14.30 -15.64 -43.49
N GLU A 236 14.27 -16.96 -43.69
CA GLU A 236 14.57 -17.95 -42.64
C GLU A 236 16.07 -18.03 -42.30
N ARG A 237 16.97 -17.61 -43.21
CA ARG A 237 18.43 -17.63 -42.98
C ARG A 237 19.03 -16.37 -42.36
N LYS A 238 18.20 -15.48 -41.80
CA LYS A 238 18.69 -14.37 -40.98
C LYS A 238 18.28 -14.61 -39.54
N GLU A 239 18.98 -15.53 -38.87
CA GLU A 239 19.01 -15.55 -37.42
C GLU A 239 19.39 -14.14 -36.93
N SER A 240 18.51 -13.55 -36.15
CA SER A 240 18.69 -12.21 -35.65
C SER A 240 19.75 -12.24 -34.56
N LYS A 241 20.58 -11.19 -34.46
CA LYS A 241 21.64 -11.05 -33.43
C LYS A 241 21.14 -11.22 -31.97
N TRP A 242 19.82 -11.23 -31.77
CA TRP A 242 19.14 -11.30 -30.48
C TRP A 242 18.74 -12.72 -30.07
N ASP A 243 18.75 -13.69 -30.99
CA ASP A 243 18.36 -15.08 -30.69
C ASP A 243 19.36 -15.79 -29.75
N CYS A 244 20.64 -15.40 -29.76
CA CYS A 244 21.64 -15.88 -28.80
C CYS A 244 21.34 -15.41 -27.36
N VAL A 245 20.79 -14.21 -27.20
CA VAL A 245 20.48 -13.66 -25.87
C VAL A 245 19.25 -14.36 -25.28
N VAL A 246 18.23 -14.62 -26.11
CA VAL A 246 17.02 -15.35 -25.70
C VAL A 246 17.34 -16.80 -25.32
N LYS A 247 18.28 -17.46 -26.02
CA LYS A 247 18.75 -18.81 -25.67
C LYS A 247 19.56 -18.84 -24.36
N ALA A 248 20.40 -17.84 -24.10
CA ALA A 248 21.20 -17.75 -22.87
C ALA A 248 20.35 -17.47 -21.61
N VAL A 249 19.23 -16.74 -21.76
CA VAL A 249 18.28 -16.51 -20.66
C VAL A 249 17.47 -17.76 -20.34
N LYS A 250 17.14 -18.59 -21.34
CA LYS A 250 16.41 -19.85 -21.13
C LYS A 250 17.26 -20.98 -20.54
N SER A 251 18.59 -20.97 -20.69
CA SER A 251 19.47 -22.03 -20.18
C SER A 251 19.91 -21.84 -18.72
N LYS A 252 19.40 -20.81 -18.04
CA LYS A 252 19.71 -20.50 -16.62
C LYS A 252 18.47 -20.56 -15.71
N SER A 253 17.36 -21.11 -16.20
CA SER A 253 16.20 -21.51 -15.40
C SER A 253 16.06 -23.02 -15.37
#